data_AF-A0A1E3Q061-F1
#
_entry.id   AF-A0A1E3Q061-F1
#
_cell.length_a   1.000
_cell.length_b   1.000
_cell.length_c   1.000
_cell.angle_alpha   90.00
_cell.angle_beta   90.00
_cell.angle_gamma   90.00
#
_symmetry.space_group_name_H-M   'P 1'
#
loop_
_entity.id
_entity.type
_entity.pdbx_description
1 polymer ?
#
loop_
_entity_poly.entity_id
_entity_poly.type
_entity_poly.pdbx_seq_one_letter_code
_entity_poly.pdbx_strand_id
1 'polypeptide(L)'
;MITGGKEGKIYLIDRDNLGGFDSTNDNVLNAVLNSSGHRTPPVQIGAALSTAAFFNGTIYWVSGQSDRANAYAINSTKTALIITSQTAISDFGDFPGSVIVSANGIAAGIVWIMDRRANQIHAYDATNLATELWNSGQMSGDNLGSVVKFAVPTVANGKVYVGTRNSVVVYGL
;
A
#
# COMPACT_ATOMS: atom_id res chain seq x y z
N MET A 1 -6.99 -14.68 -1.66
CA MET A 1 -7.56 -13.32 -1.71
C MET A 1 -6.94 -12.50 -0.60
N ILE A 2 -6.73 -11.19 -0.81
CA ILE A 2 -6.23 -10.28 0.22
C ILE A 2 -7.20 -9.11 0.37
N THR A 3 -7.51 -8.75 1.60
CA THR A 3 -8.30 -7.56 1.94
C THR A 3 -7.84 -6.99 3.28
N GLY A 4 -8.34 -5.82 3.67
CA GLY A 4 -7.93 -5.15 4.90
C GLY A 4 -9.11 -4.51 5.62
N GLY A 5 -8.99 -4.39 6.94
CA GLY A 5 -9.97 -3.72 7.81
C GLY A 5 -9.48 -2.37 8.34
N LYS A 6 -10.42 -1.53 8.76
CA LYS A 6 -10.11 -0.19 9.31
C LYS A 6 -9.27 -0.26 10.58
N GLU A 7 -9.34 -1.37 11.29
CA GLU A 7 -8.53 -1.73 12.45
C GLU A 7 -7.07 -2.09 12.11
N GLY A 8 -6.68 -2.02 10.83
CA GLY A 8 -5.29 -2.22 10.40
C GLY A 8 -4.88 -3.67 10.18
N LYS A 9 -5.83 -4.60 10.29
CA LYS A 9 -5.65 -6.01 9.97
C LYS A 9 -5.65 -6.23 8.46
N ILE A 10 -4.74 -7.07 8.00
CA ILE A 10 -4.71 -7.57 6.62
C ILE A 10 -5.10 -9.04 6.63
N TYR A 11 -6.12 -9.39 5.86
CA TYR A 11 -6.71 -10.73 5.79
C TYR A 11 -6.17 -11.47 4.57
N LEU A 12 -5.52 -12.61 4.78
CA LEU A 12 -5.15 -13.56 3.73
C LEU A 12 -6.17 -14.70 3.73
N ILE A 13 -7.00 -14.77 2.70
CA ILE A 13 -8.17 -15.66 2.63
C ILE A 13 -7.97 -16.70 1.52
N ASP A 14 -8.33 -17.95 1.77
CA ASP A 14 -8.42 -18.97 0.72
C ASP A 14 -9.64 -18.67 -0.16
N ARG A 15 -9.42 -18.45 -1.46
CA ARG A 15 -10.49 -18.10 -2.41
C ARG A 15 -11.40 -19.29 -2.73
N ASP A 16 -10.89 -20.50 -2.60
CA ASP A 16 -11.65 -21.72 -2.91
C ASP A 16 -12.40 -22.21 -1.67
N ASN A 17 -12.04 -21.69 -0.48
CA ASN A 17 -12.76 -21.88 0.77
C ASN A 17 -12.72 -20.61 1.63
N LEU A 18 -13.74 -19.76 1.52
CA LEU A 18 -13.82 -18.48 2.24
C LEU A 18 -14.02 -18.61 3.76
N GLY A 19 -14.08 -19.82 4.31
CA GLY A 19 -14.08 -20.08 5.74
C GLY A 19 -15.41 -19.88 6.48
N GLY A 20 -16.39 -19.21 5.87
CA GLY A 20 -17.73 -19.01 6.45
C GLY A 20 -17.73 -18.17 7.73
N PHE A 21 -18.92 -18.00 8.32
CA PHE A 21 -19.07 -17.30 9.60
C PHE A 21 -18.69 -18.20 10.77
N ASP A 22 -17.90 -17.66 11.69
CA ASP A 22 -17.59 -18.22 13.01
C ASP A 22 -17.66 -17.07 14.02
N SER A 23 -18.43 -17.25 15.10
CA SER A 23 -18.67 -16.21 16.10
C SER A 23 -17.47 -15.93 17.00
N THR A 24 -16.43 -16.77 16.93
CA THR A 24 -15.25 -16.75 17.80
C THR A 24 -13.94 -16.60 17.05
N ASN A 25 -13.86 -16.96 15.76
CA ASN A 25 -12.61 -16.90 15.00
C ASN A 25 -12.80 -16.33 13.59
N ASP A 26 -11.73 -15.73 13.07
CA ASP A 26 -11.60 -15.48 11.64
C ASP A 26 -10.94 -16.69 10.97
N ASN A 27 -11.69 -17.36 10.08
CA ASN A 27 -11.20 -18.48 9.28
C ASN A 27 -10.33 -18.01 8.11
N VAL A 28 -9.19 -17.41 8.42
CA VAL A 28 -8.23 -16.87 7.46
C VAL A 28 -6.84 -17.46 7.67
N LEU A 29 -6.05 -17.47 6.61
CA LEU A 29 -4.79 -18.21 6.53
C LEU A 29 -3.73 -17.64 7.49
N ASN A 30 -3.74 -16.33 7.70
CA ASN A 30 -2.77 -15.62 8.55
C ASN A 30 -3.29 -15.28 9.96
N ALA A 31 -4.30 -16.01 10.46
CA ALA A 31 -4.85 -15.78 11.79
C ALA A 31 -3.93 -16.26 12.92
N VAL A 32 -3.70 -15.39 13.91
CA VAL A 32 -2.94 -15.64 15.15
C VAL A 32 -3.86 -15.48 16.36
N LEU A 33 -3.47 -16.03 17.52
CA LEU A 33 -4.24 -15.84 18.76
C LEU A 33 -4.15 -14.38 19.23
N ASN A 34 -5.28 -13.77 19.55
CA ASN A 34 -5.33 -12.48 20.24
C ASN A 34 -5.38 -12.66 21.77
N SER A 35 -5.44 -11.54 22.49
CA SER A 35 -5.50 -11.52 23.97
C SER A 35 -6.74 -12.17 24.57
N SER A 36 -7.80 -12.38 23.79
CA SER A 36 -9.02 -13.07 24.19
C SER A 36 -9.04 -14.56 23.80
N GLY A 37 -7.95 -15.08 23.22
CA GLY A 37 -7.86 -16.47 22.78
C GLY A 37 -8.52 -16.77 21.43
N HIS A 38 -9.07 -15.75 20.76
CA HIS A 38 -9.65 -15.88 19.43
C HIS A 38 -8.57 -15.79 18.35
N ARG A 39 -8.71 -16.55 17.27
CA ARG A 39 -7.83 -16.48 16.11
C ARG A 39 -8.31 -15.38 15.16
N THR A 40 -7.45 -14.39 14.91
CA THR A 40 -7.73 -13.26 14.02
C THR A 40 -6.42 -12.76 13.40
N PRO A 41 -6.42 -12.13 12.21
CA PRO A 41 -5.18 -11.56 11.68
C PRO A 41 -4.53 -10.56 12.63
N PRO A 42 -3.19 -10.48 12.64
CA PRO A 42 -2.50 -9.41 13.35
C PRO A 42 -2.77 -8.07 12.68
N VAL A 43 -2.71 -6.99 13.47
CA VAL A 43 -2.64 -5.62 12.95
C VAL A 43 -1.27 -5.43 12.27
N GLN A 44 -1.27 -4.95 11.02
CA GLN A 44 -0.05 -4.81 10.21
C GLN A 44 0.19 -3.38 9.70
N ILE A 45 -0.83 -2.54 9.69
CA ILE A 45 -0.79 -1.13 9.30
C ILE A 45 -1.71 -0.33 10.23
N GLY A 46 -1.59 1.00 10.25
CA GLY A 46 -2.46 1.86 11.08
C GLY A 46 -3.95 1.73 10.73
N ALA A 47 -4.29 1.69 9.44
CA ALA A 47 -5.64 1.40 8.96
C ALA A 47 -5.64 1.02 7.47
N ALA A 48 -6.42 0.02 7.06
CA ALA A 48 -6.65 -0.27 5.64
C ALA A 48 -7.79 0.60 5.10
N LEU A 49 -7.49 1.82 4.63
CA LEU A 49 -8.50 2.77 4.12
C LEU A 49 -8.50 2.93 2.59
N SER A 50 -7.59 2.23 1.93
CA SER A 50 -7.35 2.28 0.49
C SER A 50 -7.00 0.89 -0.02
N THR A 51 -6.95 0.70 -1.33
CA THR A 51 -6.62 -0.60 -1.93
C THR A 51 -5.11 -0.79 -2.04
N ALA A 52 -4.65 -2.02 -1.78
CA ALA A 52 -3.27 -2.43 -2.06
C ALA A 52 -3.03 -2.56 -3.57
N ALA A 53 -1.78 -2.40 -3.99
CA ALA A 53 -1.32 -2.79 -5.32
C ALA A 53 -0.67 -4.17 -5.30
N PHE A 54 -0.76 -4.92 -6.39
CA PHE A 54 -0.05 -6.17 -6.59
C PHE A 54 0.86 -6.07 -7.81
N PHE A 55 2.11 -6.47 -7.67
CA PHE A 55 3.04 -6.58 -8.78
C PHE A 55 4.06 -7.70 -8.54
N ASN A 56 4.19 -8.60 -9.51
CA ASN A 56 5.20 -9.66 -9.55
C ASN A 56 5.34 -10.47 -8.23
N GLY A 57 4.22 -10.85 -7.61
CA GLY A 57 4.22 -11.63 -6.37
C GLY A 57 4.29 -10.82 -5.08
N THR A 58 4.45 -9.50 -5.18
CA THR A 58 4.52 -8.58 -4.04
C THR A 58 3.25 -7.74 -3.93
N ILE A 59 2.79 -7.53 -2.70
CA ILE A 59 1.65 -6.67 -2.37
C ILE A 59 2.17 -5.40 -1.71
N TYR A 60 1.73 -4.22 -2.15
CA TYR A 60 2.14 -2.93 -1.60
C TYR A 60 0.96 -2.22 -0.97
N TRP A 61 1.14 -1.74 0.26
CA TRP A 61 0.09 -1.04 0.99
C TRP A 61 0.67 0.15 1.76
N VAL A 62 0.07 1.32 1.57
CA VAL A 62 0.31 2.50 2.41
C VAL A 62 -0.68 2.51 3.58
N SER A 63 -0.21 2.79 4.79
CA SER A 63 -1.09 2.94 5.94
C SER A 63 -2.09 4.08 5.74
N GLY A 64 -3.34 3.85 6.13
CA GLY A 64 -4.40 4.86 6.12
C GLY A 64 -4.30 5.89 7.25
N GLN A 65 -3.45 5.66 8.25
CA GLN A 65 -3.21 6.56 9.39
C GLN A 65 -1.72 6.60 9.71
N SER A 66 -1.19 7.82 9.85
CA SER A 66 0.21 8.20 10.11
C SER A 66 1.21 7.07 10.37
N ASP A 67 1.58 6.35 9.32
CA ASP A 67 2.57 5.28 9.35
C ASP A 67 3.18 5.09 7.94
N ARG A 68 4.13 4.19 7.84
CA ARG A 68 4.86 3.81 6.62
C ARG A 68 4.00 3.07 5.59
N ALA A 69 4.61 2.86 4.42
CA ALA A 69 4.14 1.87 3.45
C ALA A 69 4.99 0.59 3.52
N ASN A 70 4.33 -0.55 3.27
CA ASN A 70 4.91 -1.87 3.39
C ASN A 70 4.74 -2.65 2.09
N ALA A 71 5.75 -3.43 1.75
CA ALA A 71 5.67 -4.49 0.77
C ALA A 71 5.54 -5.84 1.49
N TYR A 72 4.65 -6.69 1.00
CA TYR A 72 4.37 -8.00 1.56
C TYR A 72 4.52 -9.09 0.50
N ALA A 73 4.92 -10.28 0.95
CA ALA A 73 4.79 -11.52 0.19
C ALA A 73 3.95 -12.53 0.97
N ILE A 74 3.30 -13.44 0.25
CA ILE A 74 2.73 -14.64 0.85
C ILE A 74 3.89 -15.63 1.05
N ASN A 75 4.03 -16.18 2.26
CA ASN A 75 5.09 -17.15 2.53
C ASN A 75 4.91 -18.43 1.68
N SER A 76 5.96 -19.26 1.60
CA SER A 76 5.96 -20.46 0.76
C SER A 76 4.86 -21.47 1.12
N THR A 77 4.46 -21.53 2.39
CA THR A 77 3.38 -22.39 2.88
C THR A 77 1.98 -21.79 2.70
N LYS A 78 1.87 -20.56 2.20
CA LYS A 78 0.60 -19.82 2.02
C LYS A 78 -0.21 -19.62 3.31
N THR A 79 0.46 -19.56 4.45
CA THR A 79 -0.14 -19.40 5.78
C THR A 79 0.14 -18.05 6.42
N ALA A 80 0.94 -17.19 5.80
CA ALA A 80 1.22 -15.88 6.36
C ALA A 80 1.56 -14.85 5.28
N LEU A 81 1.31 -13.59 5.62
CA LEU A 81 1.92 -12.44 4.96
C LEU A 81 3.18 -12.07 5.72
N ILE A 82 4.28 -11.89 5.00
CA ILE A 82 5.55 -11.43 5.54
C ILE A 82 5.89 -10.08 4.92
N ILE A 83 6.39 -9.15 5.72
CA ILE A 83 6.91 -7.88 5.23
C ILE A 83 8.26 -8.16 4.55
N THR A 84 8.40 -7.76 3.29
CA THR A 84 9.63 -7.95 2.50
C THR A 84 10.47 -6.68 2.43
N SER A 85 9.84 -5.51 2.43
CA SER A 85 10.49 -4.21 2.55
C SER A 85 9.50 -3.16 3.04
N GLN A 86 10.02 -2.02 3.49
CA GLN A 86 9.21 -0.90 3.98
C GLN A 86 9.88 0.41 3.59
N THR A 87 9.08 1.47 3.50
CA THR A 87 9.60 2.83 3.27
C THR A 87 10.42 3.32 4.47
N ALA A 88 11.42 4.16 4.21
CA ALA A 88 12.14 4.89 5.25
C ALA A 88 11.25 5.99 5.88
N ILE A 89 10.36 6.59 5.09
CA ILE A 89 9.29 7.46 5.59
C ILE A 89 8.39 6.65 6.53
N SER A 90 8.22 7.16 7.74
CA SER A 90 7.42 6.54 8.79
C SER A 90 6.05 7.19 8.98
N ASP A 91 5.67 8.17 8.16
CA ASP A 91 4.39 8.87 8.26
C ASP A 91 4.01 9.54 6.93
N PHE A 92 3.14 8.89 6.16
CA PHE A 92 2.53 9.45 4.92
C PHE A 92 1.31 10.36 5.19
N GLY A 93 1.04 10.67 6.46
CA GLY A 93 -0.18 11.33 6.92
C GLY A 93 -1.40 10.40 6.90
N ASP A 94 -2.53 10.94 7.33
CA ASP A 94 -3.79 10.21 7.26
C ASP A 94 -4.33 10.15 5.83
N PHE A 95 -5.11 9.13 5.51
CA PHE A 95 -5.87 9.03 4.26
C PHE A 95 -5.07 9.23 2.94
N PRO A 96 -3.81 8.76 2.80
CA PRO A 96 -2.92 9.12 1.69
C PRO A 96 -3.43 8.73 0.31
N GLY A 97 -4.30 7.71 0.22
CA GLY A 97 -4.77 7.19 -1.06
C GLY A 97 -4.35 5.75 -1.28
N SER A 98 -4.57 5.25 -2.50
CA SER A 98 -4.14 3.91 -2.90
C SER A 98 -2.74 3.94 -3.53
N VAL A 99 -1.98 2.88 -3.31
CA VAL A 99 -0.70 2.64 -4.00
C VAL A 99 -0.99 2.17 -5.42
N ILE A 100 -0.16 2.56 -6.39
CA ILE A 100 -0.18 1.97 -7.74
C ILE A 100 1.22 1.52 -8.13
N VAL A 101 1.32 0.60 -9.08
CA VAL A 101 2.59 0.18 -9.66
C VAL A 101 2.57 0.39 -11.16
N SER A 102 3.65 0.97 -11.70
CA SER A 102 3.93 0.99 -13.13
C SER A 102 5.17 0.16 -13.42
N ALA A 103 5.24 -0.49 -14.59
CA ALA A 103 6.40 -1.30 -14.97
C ALA A 103 6.50 -1.46 -16.49
N ASN A 104 7.66 -1.87 -16.97
CA ASN A 104 7.84 -2.37 -18.33
C ASN A 104 7.82 -3.91 -18.31
N GLY A 105 6.64 -4.49 -18.47
CA GLY A 105 6.42 -5.92 -18.20
C GLY A 105 6.64 -6.23 -16.73
N ILE A 106 7.66 -7.06 -16.42
CA ILE A 106 8.09 -7.36 -15.05
C ILE A 106 9.35 -6.58 -14.63
N ALA A 107 9.91 -5.77 -15.53
CA ALA A 107 11.14 -5.01 -15.28
C ALA A 107 10.82 -3.56 -14.89
N ALA A 108 11.77 -2.91 -14.19
CA ALA A 108 11.69 -1.50 -13.79
C ALA A 108 10.35 -1.12 -13.13
N GLY A 109 9.90 -1.96 -12.19
CA GLY A 109 8.68 -1.68 -11.43
C GLY A 109 8.87 -0.49 -10.51
N ILE A 110 7.94 0.46 -10.55
CA ILE A 110 7.92 1.67 -9.72
C ILE A 110 6.62 1.69 -8.93
N VAL A 111 6.74 1.79 -7.62
CA VAL A 111 5.62 1.92 -6.68
C VAL A 111 5.38 3.40 -6.42
N TRP A 112 4.19 3.89 -6.75
CA TRP A 112 3.81 5.29 -6.55
C TRP A 112 2.93 5.44 -5.31
N ILE A 113 3.34 6.34 -4.42
CA ILE A 113 2.65 6.59 -3.14
C ILE A 113 2.50 8.10 -2.97
N MET A 114 1.28 8.54 -2.70
CA MET A 114 1.03 9.94 -2.33
C MET A 114 1.24 10.14 -0.84
N ASP A 115 1.92 11.21 -0.48
CA ASP A 115 2.14 11.67 0.89
C ASP A 115 1.26 12.88 1.17
N ARG A 116 0.27 12.69 2.06
CA ARG A 116 -0.63 13.76 2.49
C ARG A 116 -0.05 14.66 3.57
N ARG A 117 0.99 14.21 4.27
CA ARG A 117 1.72 15.01 5.24
C ARG A 117 2.63 16.00 4.54
N ALA A 118 3.42 15.54 3.57
CA ALA A 118 4.36 16.40 2.83
C ALA A 118 3.74 17.08 1.60
N ASN A 119 2.55 16.65 1.16
CA ASN A 119 1.94 17.06 -0.12
C ASN A 119 2.84 16.72 -1.31
N GLN A 120 3.30 15.46 -1.35
CA GLN A 120 4.22 14.95 -2.35
C GLN A 120 3.68 13.66 -2.97
N ILE A 121 4.24 13.29 -4.13
CA ILE A 121 4.15 11.93 -4.65
C ILE A 121 5.57 11.35 -4.71
N HIS A 122 5.69 10.11 -4.28
CA HIS A 122 6.94 9.37 -4.17
C HIS A 122 6.94 8.20 -5.16
N ALA A 123 8.10 7.92 -5.72
CA ALA A 123 8.39 6.77 -6.56
C ALA A 123 9.43 5.88 -5.87
N TYR A 124 9.09 4.62 -5.63
CA TYR A 124 9.98 3.63 -5.01
C TYR A 124 10.29 2.49 -5.97
N ASP A 125 11.47 1.88 -5.80
CA ASP A 125 11.80 0.61 -6.47
C ASP A 125 10.85 -0.49 -5.96
N ALA A 126 10.13 -1.13 -6.88
CA ALA A 126 9.21 -2.21 -6.54
C ALA A 126 9.91 -3.43 -5.90
N THR A 127 11.21 -3.62 -6.12
CA THR A 127 11.97 -4.70 -5.48
C THR A 127 12.31 -4.41 -4.02
N ASN A 128 12.37 -3.12 -3.61
CA ASN A 128 12.68 -2.72 -2.25
C ASN A 128 12.19 -1.29 -1.94
N LEU A 129 11.16 -1.17 -1.09
CA LEU A 129 10.61 0.14 -0.68
C LEU A 129 11.57 1.00 0.14
N ALA A 130 12.70 0.47 0.62
CA ALA A 130 13.74 1.27 1.24
C ALA A 130 14.47 2.18 0.22
N THR A 131 14.32 1.91 -1.07
CA THR A 131 14.94 2.67 -2.16
C THR A 131 13.90 3.59 -2.81
N GLU A 132 13.93 4.85 -2.40
CA GLU A 132 13.22 5.92 -3.10
C GLU A 132 14.00 6.30 -4.36
N LEU A 133 13.30 6.30 -5.51
CA LEU A 133 13.87 6.68 -6.81
C LEU A 133 13.72 8.18 -7.05
N TRP A 134 12.58 8.75 -6.66
CA TRP A 134 12.24 10.16 -6.87
C TRP A 134 11.06 10.58 -5.99
N ASN A 135 10.96 11.88 -5.68
CA ASN A 135 9.72 12.49 -5.21
C ASN A 135 9.56 13.91 -5.73
N SER A 136 8.30 14.38 -5.78
CA SER A 136 7.92 15.68 -6.31
C SER A 136 8.46 16.89 -5.52
N GLY A 137 9.11 16.67 -4.38
CA GLY A 137 9.74 17.72 -3.57
C GLY A 137 11.24 17.90 -3.84
N GLN A 138 11.87 17.03 -4.64
CA GLN A 138 13.32 17.08 -4.89
C GLN A 138 13.75 18.25 -5.78
N MET A 139 12.87 18.73 -6.66
CA MET A 139 13.17 19.82 -7.60
C MET A 139 12.15 20.96 -7.51
N SER A 140 12.64 22.20 -7.54
CA SER A 140 11.79 23.37 -7.65
C SER A 140 11.07 23.37 -9.00
N GLY A 141 9.73 23.34 -8.96
CA GLY A 141 8.88 23.25 -10.15
C GLY A 141 8.03 21.98 -10.18
N ASP A 142 8.47 20.91 -9.51
CA ASP A 142 7.76 19.62 -9.48
C ASP A 142 6.71 19.53 -8.37
N ASN A 143 6.56 20.59 -7.57
CA ASN A 143 5.64 20.59 -6.41
C ASN A 143 4.24 20.14 -6.80
N LEU A 144 3.75 19.09 -6.11
CA LEU A 144 2.44 18.50 -6.38
C LEU A 144 1.29 19.42 -5.97
N GLY A 145 1.46 20.17 -4.89
CA GLY A 145 0.35 20.89 -4.25
C GLY A 145 -0.53 19.95 -3.40
N SER A 146 -1.70 20.43 -2.99
CA SER A 146 -2.46 19.78 -1.91
C SER A 146 -3.06 18.43 -2.33
N VAL A 147 -2.62 17.36 -1.67
CA VAL A 147 -3.07 15.98 -1.91
C VAL A 147 -4.47 15.75 -1.32
N VAL A 148 -5.35 15.18 -2.14
CA VAL A 148 -6.74 14.86 -1.76
C VAL A 148 -6.78 13.52 -1.03
N LYS A 149 -7.61 13.43 0.02
CA LYS A 149 -7.83 12.17 0.76
C LYS A 149 -8.34 11.05 -0.16
N PHE A 150 -7.84 9.84 0.04
CA PHE A 150 -8.26 8.63 -0.71
C PHE A 150 -8.06 8.71 -2.23
N ALA A 151 -7.31 9.69 -2.73
CA ALA A 151 -7.04 9.79 -4.16
C ALA A 151 -6.21 8.59 -4.64
N VAL A 152 -6.19 8.38 -5.95
CA VAL A 152 -5.34 7.38 -6.58
C VAL A 152 -4.68 8.06 -7.78
N PRO A 153 -3.33 8.08 -7.88
CA PRO A 153 -2.68 8.55 -9.09
C PRO A 153 -2.97 7.59 -10.25
N THR A 154 -2.81 8.03 -11.47
CA THR A 154 -2.95 7.19 -12.66
C THR A 154 -1.66 7.22 -13.45
N VAL A 155 -1.11 6.06 -13.78
CA VAL A 155 0.04 5.97 -14.70
C VAL A 155 -0.43 5.49 -16.06
N ALA A 156 -0.17 6.28 -17.10
CA ALA A 156 -0.47 5.90 -18.48
C ALA A 156 0.49 6.62 -19.44
N ASN A 157 0.88 5.93 -20.52
CA ASN A 157 1.67 6.50 -21.62
C ASN A 157 2.95 7.25 -21.16
N GLY A 158 3.69 6.67 -20.20
CA GLY A 158 4.91 7.27 -19.67
C GLY A 158 4.67 8.54 -18.84
N LYS A 159 3.46 8.71 -18.29
CA LYS A 159 3.11 9.84 -17.45
C LYS A 159 2.38 9.41 -16.19
N VAL A 160 2.59 10.18 -15.12
CA VAL A 160 1.90 10.03 -13.83
C VAL A 160 0.97 11.22 -13.62
N TYR A 161 -0.32 10.95 -13.58
CA TYR A 161 -1.37 11.94 -13.40
C TYR A 161 -1.85 11.92 -11.95
N VAL A 162 -1.78 13.06 -11.28
CA VAL A 162 -2.15 13.19 -9.87
C VAL A 162 -3.19 14.29 -9.72
N GLY A 163 -4.38 13.91 -9.26
CA GLY A 163 -5.43 14.85 -8.90
C GLY A 163 -5.13 15.53 -7.57
N THR A 164 -5.12 16.85 -7.57
CA THR A 164 -4.94 17.68 -6.38
C THR A 164 -6.27 18.36 -6.03
N ARG A 165 -6.28 19.16 -4.96
CA ARG A 165 -7.49 19.90 -4.56
C ARG A 165 -8.10 20.76 -5.67
N ASN A 166 -7.28 21.29 -6.59
CA ASN A 166 -7.71 22.28 -7.59
C ASN A 166 -7.06 22.12 -8.97
N SER A 167 -6.24 21.09 -9.18
CA SER A 167 -5.55 20.85 -10.45
C SER A 167 -5.33 19.36 -10.70
N VAL A 168 -4.87 19.04 -11.91
CA VAL A 168 -4.20 17.77 -12.21
C VAL A 168 -2.76 18.10 -12.53
N VAL A 169 -1.82 17.50 -11.80
CA VAL A 169 -0.38 17.62 -12.05
C VAL A 169 0.09 16.37 -12.77
N VAL A 170 0.98 16.54 -13.75
CA VAL A 170 1.44 15.46 -14.62
C VAL A 170 2.96 15.41 -14.63
N TYR A 171 3.52 14.26 -14.25
CA TYR A 171 4.95 13.98 -14.26
C TYR A 171 5.31 13.03 -15.40
N GLY A 172 6.54 13.13 -15.91
CA GLY A 172 7.11 12.15 -16.84
C GLY A 172 7.77 10.99 -16.11
N LEU A 173 7.75 9.81 -16.74
CA LEU A 173 8.50 8.60 -16.35
C LEU A 173 9.84 8.51 -17.09
#